data_AF-A0A8H6FD24-F1
#
_entry.id   AF-A0A8H6FD24-F1
#
_cell.length_a   1.000
_cell.length_b   1.000
_cell.length_c   1.000
_cell.angle_alpha   90.00
_cell.angle_beta   90.00
_cell.angle_gamma   90.00
#
_symmetry.space_group_name_H-M   'P 1'
#
loop_
_entity.id
_entity.type
_entity.pdbx_description
1 polymer ?
#
loop_
_entity_poly.entity_id
_entity_poly.type
_entity_poly.pdbx_seq_one_letter_code
_entity_poly.pdbx_strand_id
1 'polypeptide(L)'
;MTSAIRLGVENAEADSIIHGLITIFELLQGMNLDATNHSIRRLRLVWVEDTIAFEQNAFLGRIADGWDVIGAWTWFKNLQEADEESGSGLWVLVKALTDAVVFYHKNFPSTLSLDYNRLRTVQLNFQALVYQAACRRTLDETLQFLGWTGKILPRSYAELFLRVADLISDQGLRYDYWQKRGPVALEVVRAAYEVCGNRELPASEHLEFAETCLRHCCDPKKPVFGALRSSLARALKDKVDDEVCAIDDLTPVQLMRRLVPQKPGFAVQSENEGLVHIAKRISHIAELHWRIWGPILYEQPMHVGNRTLDHTSLVEDALHGQGSSPSRRTNEFGELPRNTGLS
;
A
#
# COMPACT_ATOMS: atom_id res chain seq x y z
N MET A 1 -48.10 -6.35 -9.52
CA MET A 1 -47.34 -5.46 -10.44
C MET A 1 -48.21 -5.03 -11.61
N THR A 2 -48.61 -5.94 -12.51
CA THR A 2 -49.65 -5.66 -13.52
C THR A 2 -51.01 -5.35 -12.89
N SER A 3 -51.29 -5.86 -11.69
CA SER A 3 -52.49 -5.55 -10.90
C SER A 3 -52.63 -4.07 -10.50
N ALA A 4 -51.53 -3.39 -10.15
CA ALA A 4 -51.55 -1.97 -9.76
C ALA A 4 -51.76 -1.05 -10.97
N ILE A 5 -51.13 -1.38 -12.10
CA ILE A 5 -51.38 -0.72 -13.39
C ILE A 5 -52.82 -0.96 -13.83
N ARG A 6 -53.32 -2.20 -13.72
CA ARG A 6 -54.69 -2.53 -14.10
C ARG A 6 -55.72 -1.80 -13.23
N LEU A 7 -55.54 -1.77 -11.91
CA LEU A 7 -56.37 -1.00 -10.97
C LEU A 7 -56.30 0.50 -11.23
N GLY A 8 -55.12 1.05 -11.53
CA GLY A 8 -54.96 2.47 -11.87
C GLY A 8 -55.63 2.83 -13.21
N VAL A 9 -55.60 1.94 -14.20
CA VAL A 9 -56.33 2.12 -15.48
C VAL A 9 -57.84 1.98 -15.28
N GLU A 10 -58.29 1.00 -14.49
CA GLU A 10 -59.71 0.77 -14.17
C GLU A 10 -60.30 1.95 -13.36
N ASN A 11 -59.51 2.59 -12.49
CA ASN A 11 -59.94 3.69 -11.62
C ASN A 11 -59.50 5.10 -12.09
N ALA A 12 -58.87 5.22 -13.27
CA ALA A 12 -58.29 6.46 -13.81
C ALA A 12 -57.31 7.18 -12.85
N GLU A 13 -56.59 6.42 -12.02
CA GLU A 13 -55.63 6.93 -11.04
C GLU A 13 -54.20 6.85 -11.60
N ALA A 14 -53.69 8.00 -12.05
CA ALA A 14 -52.37 8.11 -12.68
C ALA A 14 -51.23 7.66 -11.76
N ASP A 15 -51.32 7.92 -10.46
CA ASP A 15 -50.28 7.58 -9.48
C ASP A 15 -50.09 6.07 -9.33
N SER A 16 -51.18 5.30 -9.33
CA SER A 16 -51.15 3.83 -9.30
C SER A 16 -50.54 3.22 -10.57
N ILE A 17 -50.71 3.88 -11.72
CA ILE A 17 -50.08 3.48 -12.99
C ILE A 17 -48.58 3.80 -12.97
N ILE A 18 -48.20 5.00 -12.57
CA ILE A 18 -46.80 5.44 -12.47
C ILE A 18 -46.04 4.54 -11.50
N HIS A 19 -46.61 4.27 -10.33
CA HIS A 19 -46.01 3.37 -9.35
C HIS A 19 -45.84 1.95 -9.91
N GLY A 20 -46.86 1.42 -10.60
CA GLY A 20 -46.77 0.12 -11.26
C GLY A 20 -45.69 0.06 -12.33
N LEU A 21 -45.51 1.12 -13.12
CA LEU A 21 -44.44 1.24 -14.13
C LEU A 21 -43.07 1.32 -13.48
N ILE A 22 -42.89 2.15 -12.45
CA ILE A 22 -41.63 2.25 -11.69
C ILE A 22 -41.22 0.88 -11.15
N THR A 23 -42.15 0.14 -10.52
CA THR A 23 -41.87 -1.21 -9.99
C THR A 23 -41.46 -2.18 -11.10
N ILE A 24 -42.05 -2.10 -12.29
CA ILE A 24 -41.65 -2.94 -13.44
C ILE A 24 -40.25 -2.53 -13.94
N PHE A 25 -39.95 -1.24 -14.01
CA PHE A 25 -38.63 -0.75 -14.42
C PHE A 25 -37.54 -1.17 -13.43
N GLU A 26 -37.80 -1.07 -12.12
CA GLU A 26 -36.88 -1.54 -11.07
C GLU A 26 -36.62 -3.05 -11.19
N LEU A 27 -37.66 -3.85 -11.47
CA LEU A 27 -37.52 -5.29 -11.66
C LEU A 27 -36.75 -5.63 -12.94
N LEU A 28 -37.02 -4.95 -14.06
CA LEU A 28 -36.28 -5.13 -15.31
C LEU A 28 -34.81 -4.72 -15.15
N GLN A 29 -34.54 -3.64 -14.42
CA GLN A 29 -33.19 -3.21 -14.11
C GLN A 29 -32.46 -4.26 -13.26
N GLY A 30 -33.12 -4.80 -12.23
CA GLY A 30 -32.58 -5.90 -11.41
C GLY A 30 -32.25 -7.13 -12.24
N MET A 31 -33.15 -7.54 -13.15
CA MET A 31 -32.92 -8.67 -14.05
C MET A 31 -31.75 -8.45 -15.01
N ASN A 32 -31.61 -7.24 -15.55
CA ASN A 32 -30.49 -6.91 -16.43
C ASN A 32 -29.16 -6.93 -15.66
N LEU A 33 -29.16 -6.41 -14.44
CA LEU A 33 -28.00 -6.48 -13.54
C LEU A 33 -27.62 -7.94 -13.24
N ASP A 34 -28.61 -8.81 -13.01
CA ASP A 34 -28.37 -10.24 -12.75
C ASP A 34 -27.83 -10.98 -13.98
N ALA A 35 -28.38 -10.73 -15.16
CA ALA A 35 -27.88 -11.30 -16.42
C ALA A 35 -26.43 -10.86 -16.70
N THR A 36 -26.13 -9.59 -16.44
CA THR A 36 -24.79 -9.02 -16.56
C THR A 36 -23.85 -9.65 -15.53
N ASN A 37 -24.26 -9.73 -14.26
CA ASN A 37 -23.47 -10.35 -13.18
C ASN A 37 -23.20 -11.84 -13.44
N HIS A 38 -24.19 -12.57 -13.94
CA HIS A 38 -24.02 -13.97 -14.35
C HIS A 38 -22.99 -14.09 -15.48
N SER A 39 -23.07 -13.21 -16.49
CA SER A 39 -22.13 -13.19 -17.60
C SER A 39 -20.70 -12.87 -17.14
N ILE A 40 -20.53 -11.87 -16.27
CA ILE A 40 -19.24 -11.56 -15.63
C ILE A 40 -18.70 -12.77 -14.87
N ARG A 41 -19.53 -13.43 -14.04
CA ARG A 41 -19.09 -14.62 -13.29
C ARG A 41 -18.64 -15.76 -14.19
N ARG A 42 -19.36 -16.00 -15.30
CA ARG A 42 -19.04 -17.05 -16.27
C ARG A 42 -17.72 -16.77 -17.00
N LEU A 43 -17.50 -15.53 -17.43
CA LEU A 43 -16.32 -15.15 -18.21
C LEU A 43 -15.09 -14.83 -17.36
N ARG A 44 -15.27 -14.58 -16.05
CA ARG A 44 -14.21 -14.18 -15.12
C ARG A 44 -12.97 -15.07 -15.20
N LEU A 45 -13.13 -16.39 -15.21
CA LEU A 45 -11.99 -17.30 -15.22
C LEU A 45 -11.21 -17.20 -16.55
N VAL A 46 -11.93 -17.17 -17.67
CA VAL A 46 -11.34 -17.01 -19.01
C VAL A 46 -10.61 -15.67 -19.12
N TRP A 47 -11.23 -14.58 -18.67
CA TRP A 47 -10.58 -13.26 -18.68
C TRP A 47 -9.34 -13.21 -17.79
N VAL A 48 -9.34 -13.91 -16.66
CA VAL A 48 -8.19 -13.98 -15.76
C VAL A 48 -7.04 -14.77 -16.37
N GLU A 49 -7.32 -15.83 -17.11
CA GLU A 49 -6.31 -16.59 -17.86
C GLU A 49 -5.62 -15.70 -18.90
N ASP A 50 -6.40 -14.92 -19.66
CA ASP A 50 -5.89 -14.05 -20.71
C ASP A 50 -5.42 -12.66 -20.23
N THR A 51 -5.52 -12.34 -18.94
CA THR A 51 -5.24 -10.99 -18.41
C THR A 51 -3.82 -10.53 -18.73
N ILE A 52 -2.83 -11.41 -18.61
CA ILE A 52 -1.42 -11.04 -18.85
C ILE A 52 -1.22 -10.65 -20.32
N ALA A 53 -1.70 -11.49 -21.24
CA ALA A 53 -1.57 -11.24 -22.67
C ALA A 53 -2.36 -9.97 -23.10
N PHE A 54 -3.55 -9.76 -22.52
CA PHE A 54 -4.34 -8.56 -22.74
C PHE A 54 -3.60 -7.30 -22.31
N GLU A 55 -3.08 -7.27 -21.07
CA GLU A 55 -2.34 -6.12 -20.53
C GLU A 55 -1.05 -5.85 -21.31
N GLN A 56 -0.30 -6.90 -21.67
CA GLN A 56 0.89 -6.77 -22.53
C GLN A 56 0.56 -6.12 -23.87
N ASN A 57 -0.48 -6.58 -24.57
CA ASN A 57 -0.91 -6.01 -25.84
C ASN A 57 -1.35 -4.55 -25.70
N ALA A 58 -2.10 -4.24 -24.64
CA ALA A 58 -2.54 -2.87 -24.36
C ALA A 58 -1.36 -1.93 -24.09
N PHE A 59 -0.38 -2.37 -23.31
CA PHE A 59 0.82 -1.58 -23.01
C PHE A 59 1.75 -1.42 -24.21
N LEU A 60 1.93 -2.46 -25.02
CA LEU A 60 2.68 -2.35 -26.28
C LEU A 60 2.03 -1.33 -27.22
N GLY A 61 0.70 -1.30 -27.32
CA GLY A 61 -0.03 -0.26 -28.05
C GLY A 61 0.26 1.14 -27.50
N ARG A 62 0.23 1.32 -26.18
CA ARG A 62 0.54 2.61 -25.54
C ARG A 62 1.99 3.05 -25.74
N ILE A 63 2.93 2.11 -25.73
CA ILE A 63 4.34 2.41 -26.02
C ILE A 63 4.49 2.87 -27.47
N ALA A 64 3.80 2.22 -28.41
CA ALA A 64 3.76 2.65 -29.81
C ALA A 64 3.15 4.06 -29.98
N ASP A 65 2.17 4.41 -29.14
CA ASP A 65 1.57 5.75 -29.08
C ASP A 65 2.44 6.81 -28.36
N GLY A 66 3.66 6.44 -27.92
CA GLY A 66 4.64 7.37 -27.35
C GLY A 66 4.62 7.47 -25.82
N TRP A 67 4.12 6.45 -25.11
CA TRP A 67 4.20 6.42 -23.65
C TRP A 67 5.66 6.27 -23.17
N ASP A 68 6.13 7.23 -22.36
CA ASP A 68 7.49 7.21 -21.82
C ASP A 68 7.67 6.10 -20.76
N VAL A 69 8.47 5.11 -21.15
CA VAL A 69 8.89 3.97 -20.32
C VAL A 69 10.38 4.05 -19.94
N ILE A 70 11.12 5.06 -20.42
CA ILE A 70 12.56 5.18 -20.21
C ILE A 70 12.87 5.32 -18.72
N GLY A 71 12.14 6.19 -18.03
CA GLY A 71 12.30 6.36 -16.58
C GLY A 71 12.06 5.08 -15.78
N ALA A 72 11.11 4.24 -16.21
CA ALA A 72 10.82 2.96 -15.57
C ALA A 72 11.91 1.91 -15.82
N TRP A 73 12.48 1.89 -17.02
CA TRP A 73 13.60 1.02 -17.37
C TRP A 73 14.86 1.41 -16.60
N THR A 74 15.23 2.70 -16.61
CA THR A 74 16.40 3.20 -15.86
C THR A 74 16.25 2.94 -14.37
N TRP A 75 15.06 3.15 -13.82
CA TRP A 75 14.76 2.80 -12.43
C TRP A 75 15.05 1.33 -12.13
N PHE A 76 14.65 0.41 -13.00
CA PHE A 76 14.88 -1.02 -12.81
C PHE A 76 16.36 -1.40 -12.96
N LYS A 77 17.06 -0.85 -13.95
CA LYS A 77 18.49 -1.15 -14.16
C LYS A 77 19.36 -0.66 -13.00
N ASN A 78 19.08 0.52 -12.46
CA ASN A 78 19.76 1.02 -11.25
C ASN A 78 19.54 0.09 -10.04
N LEU A 79 18.37 -0.56 -9.95
CA LEU A 79 18.11 -1.55 -8.90
C LEU A 79 18.88 -2.85 -9.13
N GLN A 80 18.96 -3.29 -10.39
CA GLN A 80 19.69 -4.49 -10.78
C GLN A 80 21.20 -4.34 -10.54
N GLU A 81 21.77 -3.18 -10.86
CA GLU A 81 23.18 -2.86 -10.58
C GLU A 81 23.48 -2.78 -9.08
N ALA A 82 22.54 -2.24 -8.29
CA ALA A 82 22.68 -2.19 -6.84
C ALA A 82 22.52 -3.57 -6.17
N ASP A 83 22.08 -4.59 -6.91
CA ASP A 83 21.72 -5.90 -6.39
C ASP A 83 22.36 -7.03 -7.21
N GLU A 84 23.69 -7.10 -7.13
CA GLU A 84 24.50 -8.13 -7.81
C GLU A 84 24.20 -9.57 -7.34
N GLU A 85 23.58 -9.73 -6.16
CA GLU A 85 23.38 -11.03 -5.51
C GLU A 85 22.12 -11.79 -5.95
N SER A 86 21.06 -11.09 -6.39
CA SER A 86 19.72 -11.70 -6.55
C SER A 86 19.56 -12.54 -7.83
N GLY A 87 20.40 -12.35 -8.84
CA GLY A 87 20.48 -13.16 -10.08
C GLY A 87 19.25 -13.15 -11.02
N SER A 88 18.04 -12.90 -10.52
CA SER A 88 16.79 -12.86 -11.28
C SER A 88 16.09 -11.51 -11.12
N GLY A 89 15.59 -10.97 -12.22
CA GLY A 89 14.98 -9.64 -12.24
C GLY A 89 13.68 -9.54 -11.43
N LEU A 90 12.95 -10.64 -11.26
CA LEU A 90 11.81 -10.72 -10.35
C LEU A 90 12.25 -10.44 -8.90
N TRP A 91 13.34 -11.04 -8.44
CA TRP A 91 13.83 -10.88 -7.07
C TRP A 91 14.32 -9.44 -6.79
N VAL A 92 14.96 -8.81 -7.78
CA VAL A 92 15.32 -7.39 -7.73
C VAL A 92 14.06 -6.53 -7.53
N LEU A 93 12.99 -6.82 -8.28
CA LEU A 93 11.70 -6.12 -8.15
C LEU A 93 11.06 -6.37 -6.78
N VAL A 94 11.03 -7.62 -6.31
CA VAL A 94 10.47 -8.00 -5.01
C VAL A 94 11.17 -7.25 -3.87
N LYS A 95 12.50 -7.20 -3.89
CA LYS A 95 13.31 -6.45 -2.92
C LYS A 95 12.98 -4.96 -2.97
N ALA A 96 12.92 -4.38 -4.17
CA ALA A 96 12.61 -2.97 -4.36
C ALA A 96 11.21 -2.59 -3.85
N LEU A 97 10.20 -3.43 -4.13
CA LEU A 97 8.83 -3.22 -3.66
C LEU A 97 8.73 -3.39 -2.14
N THR A 98 9.42 -4.38 -1.58
CA THR A 98 9.46 -4.60 -0.13
C THR A 98 10.09 -3.41 0.60
N ASP A 99 11.22 -2.90 0.09
CA ASP A 99 11.84 -1.71 0.64
C ASP A 99 10.96 -0.46 0.45
N ALA A 100 10.27 -0.32 -0.69
CA ALA A 100 9.34 0.78 -0.90
C ALA A 100 8.15 0.75 0.09
N VAL A 101 7.69 -0.44 0.48
CA VAL A 101 6.68 -0.62 1.53
C VAL A 101 7.22 -0.21 2.90
N VAL A 102 8.45 -0.60 3.23
CA VAL A 102 9.07 -0.32 4.55
C VAL A 102 9.42 1.15 4.74
N PHE A 103 9.91 1.82 3.69
CA PHE A 103 10.48 3.16 3.80
C PHE A 103 9.56 4.29 3.34
N TYR A 104 8.35 4.03 2.80
CA TYR A 104 7.31 5.01 2.43
C TYR A 104 7.73 6.15 1.47
N HIS A 105 8.99 6.19 1.00
CA HIS A 105 9.59 7.39 0.39
C HIS A 105 10.09 7.22 -1.05
N LYS A 106 9.81 6.10 -1.72
CA LYS A 106 10.20 5.91 -3.11
C LYS A 106 9.01 6.16 -4.03
N ASN A 107 9.15 7.11 -4.94
CA ASN A 107 8.22 7.26 -6.06
C ASN A 107 8.30 6.00 -6.92
N PHE A 108 7.14 5.47 -7.28
CA PHE A 108 7.06 4.31 -8.16
C PHE A 108 7.17 4.75 -9.63
N PRO A 109 7.81 3.94 -10.51
CA PRO A 109 7.82 4.20 -11.95
C PRO A 109 6.40 4.23 -12.55
N SER A 110 6.28 4.83 -13.74
CA SER A 110 5.02 4.93 -14.49
C SER A 110 4.36 3.56 -14.76
N THR A 111 5.15 2.50 -14.89
CA THR A 111 4.69 1.13 -15.10
C THR A 111 3.90 0.56 -13.93
N LEU A 112 4.08 1.10 -12.70
CA LEU A 112 3.33 0.72 -11.50
C LEU A 112 2.11 1.63 -11.25
N SER A 113 1.72 2.46 -12.21
CA SER A 113 0.59 3.40 -12.07
C SER A 113 -0.73 2.70 -11.73
N LEU A 114 -1.01 1.54 -12.31
CA LEU A 114 -2.21 0.75 -11.99
C LEU A 114 -2.21 0.20 -10.56
N ASP A 115 -1.03 -0.11 -10.02
CA ASP A 115 -0.87 -0.68 -8.68
C ASP A 115 -0.62 0.38 -7.59
N TYR A 116 -0.52 1.66 -7.95
CA TYR A 116 -0.18 2.74 -7.02
C TYR A 116 -1.07 2.76 -5.78
N ASN A 117 -2.39 2.69 -5.97
CA ASN A 117 -3.35 2.66 -4.84
C ASN A 117 -3.18 1.40 -3.99
N ARG A 118 -2.93 0.24 -4.60
CA ARG A 118 -2.71 -1.03 -3.90
C ARG A 118 -1.44 -0.96 -3.05
N LEU A 119 -0.33 -0.52 -3.63
CA LEU A 119 0.96 -0.34 -2.96
C LEU A 119 0.86 0.67 -1.82
N ARG A 120 0.15 1.79 -2.03
CA ARG A 120 -0.11 2.77 -0.98
C ARG A 120 -0.89 2.17 0.19
N THR A 121 -1.92 1.37 -0.08
CA THR A 121 -2.62 0.66 0.99
C THR A 121 -1.71 -0.36 1.70
N VAL A 122 -0.81 -1.06 0.98
CA VAL A 122 0.17 -1.97 1.61
C VAL A 122 1.13 -1.19 2.53
N GLN A 123 1.64 -0.05 2.08
CA GLN A 123 2.49 0.86 2.86
C GLN A 123 1.81 1.30 4.16
N LEU A 124 0.56 1.76 4.08
CA LEU A 124 -0.22 2.19 5.24
C LEU A 124 -0.47 1.02 6.21
N ASN A 125 -0.73 -0.17 5.69
CA ASN A 125 -0.88 -1.38 6.50
C ASN A 125 0.41 -1.74 7.24
N PHE A 126 1.57 -1.69 6.58
CA PHE A 126 2.85 -1.94 7.23
C PHE A 126 3.12 -0.91 8.32
N GLN A 127 2.87 0.37 8.03
CA GLN A 127 3.02 1.44 9.00
C GLN A 127 2.09 1.26 10.21
N ALA A 128 0.87 0.78 10.00
CA ALA A 128 -0.05 0.45 11.10
C ALA A 128 0.52 -0.65 12.01
N LEU A 129 1.18 -1.68 11.46
CA LEU A 129 1.86 -2.71 12.26
C LEU A 129 3.00 -2.14 13.11
N VAL A 130 3.78 -1.20 12.55
CA VAL A 130 4.85 -0.52 13.31
C VAL A 130 4.27 0.22 14.52
N TYR A 131 3.14 0.91 14.33
CA TYR A 131 2.49 1.61 15.43
C TYR A 131 1.81 0.67 16.44
N GLN A 132 1.24 -0.45 15.99
CA GLN A 132 0.75 -1.48 16.90
C GLN A 132 1.88 -2.07 17.75
N ALA A 133 3.05 -2.31 17.15
CA ALA A 133 4.24 -2.74 17.89
C ALA A 133 4.71 -1.67 18.90
N ALA A 134 4.61 -0.38 18.54
CA ALA A 134 4.88 0.73 19.47
C ALA A 134 3.89 0.78 20.65
N CYS A 135 2.59 0.58 20.40
CA CYS A 135 1.57 0.46 21.45
C CYS A 135 1.81 -0.73 22.37
N ARG A 136 2.14 -1.90 21.81
CA ARG A 136 2.51 -3.11 22.57
C ARG A 136 3.66 -2.82 23.51
N ARG A 137 4.73 -2.22 22.99
CA ARG A 137 5.90 -1.84 23.80
C ARG A 137 5.55 -0.84 24.90
N THR A 138 4.72 0.15 24.58
CA THR A 138 4.27 1.16 25.57
C THR A 138 3.45 0.50 26.68
N LEU A 139 2.57 -0.46 26.35
CA LEU A 139 1.82 -1.23 27.34
C LEU A 139 2.76 -2.03 28.24
N ASP A 140 3.75 -2.72 27.67
CA ASP A 140 4.73 -3.50 28.41
C ASP A 140 5.53 -2.60 29.38
N GLU A 141 5.99 -1.43 28.91
CA GLU A 141 6.72 -0.44 29.73
C GLU A 141 5.82 0.15 30.84
N THR A 142 4.54 0.40 30.55
CA THR A 142 3.56 0.92 31.53
C THR A 142 3.24 -0.11 32.61
N LEU A 143 3.11 -1.39 32.25
CA LEU A 143 2.89 -2.47 33.20
C LEU A 143 4.10 -2.67 34.12
N GLN A 144 5.32 -2.55 33.58
CA GLN A 144 6.54 -2.56 34.39
C GLN A 144 6.58 -1.37 35.37
N PHE A 145 6.17 -0.17 34.93
CA PHE A 145 6.07 1.00 35.80
C PHE A 145 5.08 0.80 36.96
N LEU A 146 3.96 0.11 36.69
CA LEU A 146 2.97 -0.28 37.71
C LEU A 146 3.43 -1.44 38.62
N GLY A 147 4.66 -1.95 38.45
CA GLY A 147 5.21 -3.04 39.25
C GLY A 147 4.68 -4.43 38.88
N TRP A 148 4.01 -4.56 37.73
CA TRP A 148 3.44 -5.83 37.29
C TRP A 148 4.47 -6.68 36.54
N THR A 149 4.62 -7.94 36.95
CA THR A 149 5.64 -8.88 36.42
C THR A 149 5.05 -10.14 35.78
N GLY A 150 3.73 -10.15 35.55
CA GLY A 150 3.04 -11.29 34.95
C GLY A 150 3.31 -11.48 33.46
N LYS A 151 2.71 -12.52 32.87
CA LYS A 151 2.67 -12.72 31.41
C LYS A 151 1.40 -12.11 30.85
N ILE A 152 1.53 -11.29 29.80
CA ILE A 152 0.39 -10.62 29.18
C ILE A 152 -0.27 -11.61 28.23
N LEU A 153 -1.58 -11.76 28.34
CA LEU A 153 -2.34 -12.64 27.44
C LEU A 153 -2.40 -12.00 26.05
N PRO A 154 -2.24 -12.78 24.95
CA PRO A 154 -2.37 -12.26 23.58
C PRO A 154 -3.68 -11.51 23.33
N ARG A 155 -4.75 -11.92 24.01
CA ARG A 155 -6.08 -11.29 23.97
C ARG A 155 -6.05 -9.84 24.44
N SER A 156 -5.27 -9.50 25.47
CA SER A 156 -5.19 -8.14 26.01
C SER A 156 -4.62 -7.17 24.97
N TYR A 157 -3.64 -7.61 24.17
CA TYR A 157 -3.13 -6.81 23.06
C TYR A 157 -4.18 -6.64 21.95
N ALA A 158 -4.88 -7.71 21.57
CA ALA A 158 -5.92 -7.65 20.55
C ALA A 158 -7.06 -6.69 20.93
N GLU A 159 -7.45 -6.69 22.21
CA GLU A 159 -8.49 -5.81 22.75
C GLU A 159 -8.05 -4.35 22.78
N LEU A 160 -6.79 -4.07 23.17
CA LEU A 160 -6.20 -2.74 23.04
C LEU A 160 -6.23 -2.27 21.58
N PHE A 161 -5.82 -3.10 20.64
CA PHE A 161 -5.79 -2.72 19.22
C PHE A 161 -7.18 -2.46 18.63
N LEU A 162 -8.20 -3.19 19.08
CA LEU A 162 -9.60 -2.90 18.73
C LEU A 162 -10.02 -1.50 19.18
N ARG A 163 -9.79 -1.18 20.47
CA ARG A 163 -10.14 0.14 21.03
C ARG A 163 -9.36 1.27 20.37
N VAL A 164 -8.06 1.07 20.14
CA VAL A 164 -7.21 2.03 19.43
C VAL A 164 -7.67 2.18 17.98
N ALA A 165 -8.14 1.12 17.32
CA ALA A 165 -8.65 1.20 15.97
C ALA A 165 -9.98 1.94 15.87
N ASP A 166 -10.90 1.74 16.82
CA ASP A 166 -12.16 2.52 16.90
C ASP A 166 -11.88 4.01 17.11
N LEU A 167 -10.83 4.38 17.84
CA LEU A 167 -10.38 5.77 17.96
C LEU A 167 -9.85 6.36 16.65
N ILE A 168 -9.37 5.51 15.74
CA ILE A 168 -8.75 5.89 14.46
C ILE A 168 -9.75 5.74 13.29
N SER A 169 -10.90 5.09 13.49
CA SER A 169 -11.68 4.42 12.43
C SER A 169 -12.35 5.34 11.41
N ASP A 170 -12.44 6.64 11.65
CA ASP A 170 -13.30 7.48 10.81
C ASP A 170 -12.64 7.97 9.51
N GLN A 171 -11.30 7.96 9.38
CA GLN A 171 -10.63 8.61 8.21
C GLN A 171 -9.29 7.97 7.78
N GLY A 172 -9.19 6.65 7.91
CA GLY A 172 -8.10 5.86 7.33
C GLY A 172 -6.75 6.00 8.03
N LEU A 173 -5.88 5.02 7.80
CA LEU A 173 -4.57 4.78 8.41
C LEU A 173 -3.51 5.89 8.16
N ARG A 174 -3.88 7.17 8.09
CA ARG A 174 -2.94 8.28 7.86
C ARG A 174 -2.03 8.49 9.07
N TYR A 175 -0.76 8.77 8.76
CA TYR A 175 0.29 9.19 9.69
C TYR A 175 -0.15 10.26 10.70
N ASP A 176 -1.05 11.17 10.28
CA ASP A 176 -1.49 12.31 11.08
C ASP A 176 -2.31 11.92 12.33
N TYR A 177 -2.92 10.72 12.35
CA TYR A 177 -3.74 10.28 13.48
C TYR A 177 -2.92 9.82 14.69
N TRP A 178 -1.74 9.24 14.48
CA TRP A 178 -0.81 8.88 15.55
C TRP A 178 -0.19 10.10 16.25
N GLN A 179 -0.48 11.31 15.77
CA GLN A 179 -0.16 12.56 16.47
C GLN A 179 -1.12 12.86 17.62
N LYS A 180 -2.35 12.31 17.63
CA LYS A 180 -3.28 12.38 18.77
C LYS A 180 -2.90 11.37 19.85
N ARG A 181 -1.77 11.62 20.51
CA ARG A 181 -1.15 10.68 21.47
C ARG A 181 -1.95 10.50 22.76
N GLY A 182 -2.67 11.51 23.23
CA GLY A 182 -3.42 11.48 24.49
C GLY A 182 -4.50 10.39 24.54
N PRO A 183 -5.42 10.31 23.56
CA PRO A 183 -6.43 9.23 23.51
C PRO A 183 -5.82 7.83 23.48
N VAL A 184 -4.73 7.64 22.72
CA VAL A 184 -4.04 6.34 22.64
C VAL A 184 -3.35 6.01 23.96
N ALA A 185 -2.68 6.99 24.60
CA ALA A 185 -2.06 6.82 25.91
C ALA A 185 -3.08 6.42 26.97
N LEU A 186 -4.26 7.04 26.96
CA LEU A 186 -5.35 6.72 27.87
C LEU A 186 -5.82 5.26 27.70
N GLU A 187 -6.00 4.79 26.46
CA GLU A 187 -6.38 3.39 26.22
C GLU A 187 -5.27 2.41 26.61
N VAL A 188 -3.99 2.77 26.41
CA VAL A 188 -2.87 1.95 26.89
C VAL A 188 -2.89 1.83 28.42
N VAL A 189 -3.10 2.93 29.15
CA VAL A 189 -3.15 2.90 30.62
C VAL A 189 -4.40 2.15 31.11
N ARG A 190 -5.55 2.31 30.45
CA ARG A 190 -6.76 1.53 30.75
C ARG A 190 -6.53 0.03 30.58
N ALA A 191 -5.90 -0.37 29.47
CA ALA A 191 -5.53 -1.76 29.24
C ALA A 191 -4.54 -2.27 30.30
N ALA A 192 -3.57 -1.44 30.73
CA ALA A 192 -2.65 -1.81 31.80
C ALA A 192 -3.37 -2.03 33.14
N TYR A 193 -4.31 -1.15 33.49
CA TYR A 193 -5.12 -1.25 34.69
C TYR A 193 -6.00 -2.50 34.70
N GLU A 194 -6.64 -2.81 33.57
CA GLU A 194 -7.44 -4.03 33.40
C GLU A 194 -6.60 -5.29 33.62
N VAL A 195 -5.37 -5.33 33.11
CA VAL A 195 -4.42 -6.44 33.31
C VAL A 195 -3.99 -6.55 34.78
N CYS A 196 -3.81 -5.42 35.47
CA CYS A 196 -3.52 -5.37 36.90
C CYS A 196 -4.75 -5.65 37.79
N GLY A 197 -5.95 -5.79 37.21
CA GLY A 197 -7.21 -5.93 37.96
C GLY A 197 -7.67 -4.64 38.64
N ASN A 198 -7.07 -3.49 38.31
CA ASN A 198 -7.47 -2.19 38.83
C ASN A 198 -8.66 -1.63 38.03
N ARG A 199 -9.70 -1.18 38.74
CA ARG A 199 -10.90 -0.54 38.16
C ARG A 199 -10.97 0.97 38.41
N GLU A 200 -9.94 1.53 39.03
CA GLU A 200 -9.84 2.96 39.31
C GLU A 200 -9.57 3.77 38.04
N LEU A 201 -9.83 5.07 38.14
CA LEU A 201 -9.49 6.01 37.08
C LEU A 201 -7.95 6.10 36.92
N PRO A 202 -7.43 6.16 35.68
CA PRO A 202 -6.00 6.37 35.42
C PRO A 202 -5.46 7.60 36.15
N ALA A 203 -4.38 7.43 36.91
CA ALA A 203 -3.67 8.54 37.53
C ALA A 203 -2.92 9.38 36.49
N SER A 204 -2.77 10.70 36.75
CA SER A 204 -2.06 11.62 35.83
C SER A 204 -0.63 11.16 35.56
N GLU A 205 0.06 10.65 36.59
CA GLU A 205 1.45 10.18 36.49
C GLU A 205 1.59 9.02 35.49
N HIS A 206 0.66 8.07 35.50
CA HIS A 206 0.65 6.92 34.58
C HIS A 206 0.34 7.35 33.14
N LEU A 207 -0.52 8.36 32.98
CA LEU A 207 -0.84 8.92 31.67
C LEU A 207 0.36 9.67 31.09
N GLU A 208 1.01 10.52 31.87
CA GLU A 208 2.22 11.27 31.46
C GLU A 208 3.38 10.33 31.08
N PHE A 209 3.53 9.23 31.81
CA PHE A 209 4.48 8.18 31.49
C PHE A 209 4.15 7.53 30.14
N ALA A 210 2.92 7.04 29.94
CA ALA A 210 2.50 6.41 28.70
C ALA A 210 2.61 7.35 27.48
N GLU A 211 2.26 8.63 27.63
CA GLU A 211 2.44 9.63 26.57
C GLU A 211 3.92 9.84 26.22
N THR A 212 4.80 9.80 27.22
CA THR A 212 6.24 9.94 27.01
C THR A 212 6.82 8.70 26.32
N CYS A 213 6.39 7.50 26.69
CA CYS A 213 6.73 6.27 26.00
C CYS A 213 6.26 6.28 24.54
N LEU A 214 5.00 6.66 24.28
CA LEU A 214 4.48 6.79 22.90
C LEU A 214 5.24 7.85 22.10
N ARG A 215 5.64 8.97 22.71
CA ARG A 215 6.47 10.00 22.07
C ARG A 215 7.81 9.42 21.60
N HIS A 216 8.42 8.53 22.37
CA HIS A 216 9.67 7.88 21.99
C HIS A 216 9.48 6.75 20.97
N CYS A 217 8.41 5.96 21.11
CA CYS A 217 8.18 4.78 20.29
C CYS A 217 7.55 5.11 18.93
N CYS A 218 6.83 6.23 18.80
CA CYS A 218 6.11 6.61 17.57
C CYS A 218 6.80 7.73 16.76
N ASP A 219 7.91 8.31 17.24
CA ASP A 219 8.65 9.35 16.53
C ASP A 219 9.66 8.73 15.54
N PRO A 220 9.52 8.96 14.21
CA PRO A 220 10.43 8.42 13.21
C PRO A 220 11.90 8.81 13.39
N LYS A 221 12.18 9.91 14.09
CA LYS A 221 13.56 10.38 14.35
C LYS A 221 14.24 9.62 15.49
N LYS A 222 13.48 8.88 16.30
CA LYS A 222 14.01 8.16 17.46
C LYS A 222 14.50 6.77 17.05
N PRO A 223 15.60 6.30 17.66
CA PRO A 223 16.17 4.99 17.33
C PRO A 223 15.22 3.83 17.67
N VAL A 224 14.34 4.01 18.66
CA VAL A 224 13.35 2.99 19.08
C VAL A 224 12.38 2.67 17.94
N PHE A 225 11.84 3.71 17.26
CA PHE A 225 10.97 3.52 16.10
C PHE A 225 11.71 2.82 14.96
N GLY A 226 12.96 3.24 14.70
CA GLY A 226 13.83 2.60 13.71
C GLY A 226 14.05 1.11 13.99
N ALA A 227 14.31 0.74 15.24
CA ALA A 227 14.51 -0.65 15.66
C ALA A 227 13.25 -1.50 15.49
N LEU A 228 12.08 -0.99 15.92
CA LEU A 228 10.79 -1.66 15.73
C LEU A 228 10.52 -1.91 14.24
N ARG A 229 10.68 -0.87 13.42
CA ARG A 229 10.50 -0.96 11.97
C ARG A 229 11.46 -1.97 11.33
N SER A 230 12.74 -1.94 11.69
CA SER A 230 13.75 -2.87 11.14
C SER A 230 13.48 -4.32 11.55
N SER A 231 12.95 -4.56 12.76
CA SER A 231 12.54 -5.89 13.21
C SER A 231 11.40 -6.43 12.35
N LEU A 232 10.34 -5.62 12.17
CA LEU A 232 9.20 -5.97 11.33
C LEU A 232 9.57 -6.10 9.85
N ALA A 233 10.48 -5.26 9.36
CA ALA A 233 10.96 -5.30 7.98
C ALA A 233 11.70 -6.61 7.68
N ARG A 234 12.51 -7.11 8.62
CA ARG A 234 13.17 -8.41 8.47
C ARG A 234 12.16 -9.55 8.42
N ALA A 235 11.25 -9.58 9.39
CA ALA A 235 10.18 -10.59 9.42
C ALA A 235 9.25 -10.51 8.19
N LEU A 236 9.08 -9.33 7.60
CA LEU A 236 8.34 -9.16 6.35
C LEU A 236 9.12 -9.75 5.17
N LYS A 237 10.42 -9.48 5.06
CA LYS A 237 11.28 -9.99 3.98
C LYS A 237 11.23 -11.52 3.92
N ASP A 238 11.45 -12.18 5.05
CA ASP A 238 11.41 -13.65 5.13
C ASP A 238 10.07 -14.20 4.60
N LYS A 239 8.94 -13.56 4.96
CA LYS A 239 7.60 -13.98 4.51
C LYS A 239 7.31 -13.68 3.05
N VAL A 240 7.87 -12.59 2.52
CA VAL A 240 7.76 -12.23 1.11
C VAL A 240 8.50 -13.28 0.28
N ASP A 241 9.71 -13.64 0.70
CA ASP A 241 10.54 -14.63 0.02
C ASP A 241 9.85 -16.01 -0.01
N ASP A 242 9.33 -16.46 1.14
CA ASP A 242 8.55 -17.70 1.24
C ASP A 242 7.34 -17.69 0.29
N GLU A 243 6.61 -16.56 0.23
CA GLU A 243 5.39 -16.47 -0.58
C GLU A 243 5.69 -16.31 -2.08
N VAL A 244 6.77 -15.63 -2.48
CA VAL A 244 7.20 -15.55 -3.89
C VAL A 244 7.57 -16.95 -4.40
N CYS A 245 8.37 -17.70 -3.64
CA CYS A 245 8.69 -19.09 -3.96
C CYS A 245 7.43 -19.96 -4.08
N ALA A 246 6.41 -19.69 -3.26
CA ALA A 246 5.16 -20.45 -3.28
C ALA A 246 4.19 -20.08 -4.42
N ILE A 247 4.44 -19.00 -5.16
CA ILE A 247 3.58 -18.54 -6.28
C ILE A 247 4.24 -18.60 -7.66
N ASP A 248 5.54 -18.85 -7.75
CA ASP A 248 6.34 -18.85 -8.99
C ASP A 248 5.66 -19.71 -10.09
N ASP A 249 5.29 -20.94 -9.77
CA ASP A 249 4.69 -21.90 -10.71
C ASP A 249 3.16 -21.77 -10.90
N LEU A 250 2.51 -20.79 -10.26
CA LEU A 250 1.05 -20.69 -10.30
C LEU A 250 0.54 -20.05 -11.59
N THR A 251 -0.53 -20.59 -12.14
CA THR A 251 -1.29 -19.94 -13.22
C THR A 251 -1.96 -18.64 -12.74
N PRO A 252 -2.31 -17.70 -13.63
CA PRO A 252 -3.01 -16.46 -13.26
C PRO A 252 -4.29 -16.69 -12.45
N VAL A 253 -5.05 -17.74 -12.78
CA VAL A 253 -6.27 -18.13 -12.04
C VAL A 253 -5.94 -18.64 -10.63
N GLN A 254 -4.90 -19.46 -10.49
CA GLN A 254 -4.47 -19.95 -9.18
C GLN A 254 -3.94 -18.80 -8.32
N LEU A 255 -3.15 -17.90 -8.91
CA LEU A 255 -2.63 -16.70 -8.27
C LEU A 255 -3.78 -15.79 -7.78
N MET A 256 -4.82 -15.60 -8.60
CA MET A 256 -6.02 -14.85 -8.22
C MET A 256 -6.78 -15.51 -7.06
N ARG A 257 -6.96 -16.83 -7.08
CA ARG A 257 -7.69 -17.57 -6.03
C ARG A 257 -6.98 -17.55 -4.68
N ARG A 258 -5.65 -17.41 -4.69
CA ARG A 258 -4.80 -17.35 -3.49
C ARG A 258 -4.93 -16.02 -2.74
N LEU A 259 -5.35 -14.95 -3.43
CA LEU A 259 -5.79 -13.71 -2.79
C LEU A 259 -7.16 -13.91 -2.13
N VAL A 260 -7.16 -14.28 -0.86
CA VAL A 260 -8.39 -14.28 -0.06
C VAL A 260 -8.81 -12.82 0.21
N PRO A 261 -10.04 -12.40 -0.11
CA PRO A 261 -10.53 -11.07 0.25
C PRO A 261 -10.46 -10.89 1.77
N GLN A 262 -9.88 -9.78 2.22
CA GLN A 262 -9.76 -9.51 3.64
C GLN A 262 -11.13 -9.34 4.27
N LYS A 263 -11.30 -9.88 5.48
CA LYS A 263 -12.35 -9.39 6.39
C LYS A 263 -12.01 -7.94 6.74
N PRO A 264 -12.98 -7.01 6.75
CA PRO A 264 -12.73 -5.65 7.23
C PRO A 264 -12.24 -5.71 8.68
N GLY A 265 -11.03 -5.20 8.94
CA GLY A 265 -10.45 -5.20 10.29
C GLY A 265 -8.96 -5.53 10.36
N PHE A 266 -8.10 -4.94 9.52
CA PHE A 266 -6.64 -5.09 9.61
C PHE A 266 -6.10 -4.79 11.03
N ALA A 267 -6.81 -3.95 11.78
CA ALA A 267 -6.55 -3.61 13.17
C ALA A 267 -6.56 -4.79 14.17
N VAL A 268 -7.24 -5.90 13.86
CA VAL A 268 -7.48 -7.01 14.81
C VAL A 268 -6.54 -8.20 14.57
N GLN A 269 -5.74 -8.13 13.50
CA GLN A 269 -4.87 -9.23 13.14
C GLN A 269 -3.67 -9.28 14.10
N SER A 270 -3.22 -10.48 14.42
CA SER A 270 -1.91 -10.61 15.05
C SER A 270 -0.83 -10.02 14.14
N GLU A 271 0.26 -9.53 14.73
CA GLU A 271 1.39 -8.98 13.98
C GLU A 271 1.86 -9.93 12.87
N ASN A 272 1.93 -11.23 13.18
CA ASN A 272 2.32 -12.27 12.23
C ASN A 272 1.32 -12.42 11.07
N GLU A 273 0.01 -12.43 11.34
CA GLU A 273 -1.02 -12.49 10.30
C GLU A 273 -0.98 -11.24 9.41
N GLY A 274 -0.86 -10.05 10.01
CA GLY A 274 -0.74 -8.79 9.29
C GLY A 274 0.46 -8.79 8.33
N LEU A 275 1.61 -9.28 8.79
CA LEU A 275 2.81 -9.43 7.96
C LEU A 275 2.60 -10.44 6.82
N VAL A 276 1.98 -11.59 7.07
CA VAL A 276 1.65 -12.58 6.03
C VAL A 276 0.72 -11.99 4.97
N HIS A 277 -0.26 -11.19 5.39
CA HIS A 277 -1.17 -10.52 4.45
C HIS A 277 -0.47 -9.46 3.60
N ILE A 278 0.46 -8.70 4.19
CA ILE A 278 1.29 -7.74 3.45
C ILE A 278 2.17 -8.49 2.45
N ALA A 279 2.85 -9.55 2.89
CA ALA A 279 3.71 -10.38 2.05
C ALA A 279 2.97 -10.90 0.82
N LYS A 280 1.81 -11.53 1.00
CA LYS A 280 0.93 -12.00 -0.09
C LYS A 280 0.60 -10.92 -1.12
N ARG A 281 0.35 -9.69 -0.67
CA ARG A 281 0.01 -8.58 -1.57
C ARG A 281 1.24 -8.09 -2.34
N ILE A 282 2.40 -8.00 -1.68
CA ILE A 282 3.66 -7.62 -2.33
C ILE A 282 4.03 -8.68 -3.37
N SER A 283 4.09 -9.95 -2.98
CA SER A 283 4.44 -11.07 -3.87
C SER A 283 3.51 -11.13 -5.08
N HIS A 284 2.20 -10.97 -4.89
CA HIS A 284 1.26 -10.95 -6.02
C HIS A 284 1.47 -9.75 -6.95
N ILE A 285 1.67 -8.54 -6.41
CA ILE A 285 1.93 -7.35 -7.24
C ILE A 285 3.23 -7.54 -8.01
N ALA A 286 4.29 -8.00 -7.35
CA ALA A 286 5.58 -8.25 -7.97
C ALA A 286 5.49 -9.29 -9.09
N GLU A 287 4.83 -10.42 -8.83
CA GLU A 287 4.68 -11.52 -9.78
C GLU A 287 3.89 -11.09 -11.02
N LEU A 288 2.73 -10.48 -10.83
CA LEU A 288 1.91 -10.01 -11.94
C LEU A 288 2.62 -8.91 -12.74
N HIS A 289 3.27 -7.97 -12.05
CA HIS A 289 4.04 -6.91 -12.69
C HIS A 289 5.20 -7.48 -13.50
N TRP A 290 5.93 -8.46 -12.96
CA TRP A 290 7.03 -9.11 -13.67
C TRP A 290 6.55 -9.86 -14.92
N ARG A 291 5.47 -10.64 -14.80
CA ARG A 291 4.91 -11.36 -15.97
C ARG A 291 4.46 -10.41 -17.09
N ILE A 292 3.99 -9.22 -16.74
CA ILE A 292 3.59 -8.20 -17.73
C ILE A 292 4.81 -7.46 -18.28
N TRP A 293 5.61 -6.84 -17.40
CA TRP A 293 6.64 -5.86 -17.73
C TRP A 293 8.04 -6.44 -17.96
N GLY A 294 8.33 -7.61 -17.39
CA GLY A 294 9.61 -8.31 -17.57
C GLY A 294 9.92 -8.53 -19.05
N PRO A 295 9.07 -9.27 -19.79
CA PRO A 295 9.31 -9.58 -21.20
C PRO A 295 9.26 -8.36 -22.13
N ILE A 296 8.44 -7.35 -21.83
CA ILE A 296 8.21 -6.20 -22.73
C ILE A 296 9.19 -5.05 -22.50
N LEU A 297 9.79 -4.93 -21.30
CA LEU A 297 10.62 -3.78 -20.93
C LEU A 297 11.91 -4.16 -20.21
N TYR A 298 11.86 -4.92 -19.12
CA TYR A 298 13.03 -5.06 -18.22
C TYR A 298 14.10 -6.05 -18.73
N GLU A 299 13.67 -7.08 -19.45
CA GLU A 299 14.55 -8.06 -20.09
C GLU A 299 15.05 -7.58 -21.46
N GLN A 300 14.42 -6.55 -22.03
CA GLN A 300 14.80 -6.02 -23.34
C GLN A 300 15.97 -5.03 -23.23
N PRO A 301 16.96 -5.11 -24.14
CA PRO A 301 17.92 -4.03 -24.32
C PRO A 301 17.18 -2.81 -24.88
N MET A 302 17.31 -1.66 -24.22
CA MET A 302 16.62 -0.45 -24.67
C MET A 302 17.39 0.19 -25.82
N HIS A 303 16.74 0.34 -26.98
CA HIS A 303 17.30 1.12 -28.08
C HIS A 303 16.77 2.55 -28.02
N VAL A 304 17.64 3.51 -27.70
CA VAL A 304 17.28 4.94 -27.72
C VAL A 304 17.96 5.56 -28.95
N GLY A 305 17.18 5.73 -30.03
CA GLY A 305 17.70 6.17 -31.32
C GLY A 305 18.59 5.13 -32.00
N ASN A 306 19.75 5.54 -32.55
CA ASN A 306 20.73 4.65 -33.19
C ASN A 306 21.65 3.93 -32.18
N ARG A 307 21.43 4.08 -30.86
CA ARG A 307 22.23 3.45 -29.82
C ARG A 307 21.43 2.33 -29.13
N THR A 308 22.02 1.15 -29.09
CA THR A 308 21.76 0.15 -28.06
C THR A 308 22.23 0.70 -26.72
N LEU A 309 21.31 0.99 -25.81
CA LEU A 309 21.64 1.09 -24.39
C LEU A 309 21.68 -0.34 -23.87
N ASP A 310 22.89 -0.89 -23.90
CA ASP A 310 23.19 -2.16 -23.24
C ASP A 310 23.96 -1.84 -21.96
N HIS A 311 24.01 -2.79 -21.02
CA HIS A 311 24.62 -2.61 -19.70
C HIS A 311 26.05 -2.01 -19.75
N THR A 312 26.79 -2.25 -20.83
CA THR A 312 28.16 -1.77 -21.05
C THR A 312 28.26 -0.33 -21.55
N SER A 313 27.27 0.19 -22.28
CA SER A 313 27.40 1.51 -22.95
C SER A 313 27.18 2.70 -22.01
N LEU A 314 26.46 2.52 -20.90
CA LEU A 314 26.23 3.57 -19.89
C LEU A 314 27.39 3.74 -18.90
N VAL A 315 28.14 2.66 -18.62
CA VAL A 315 29.34 2.73 -17.76
C VAL A 315 30.47 3.51 -18.45
N GLU A 316 30.61 3.37 -19.77
CA GLU A 316 31.57 4.15 -20.54
C GLU A 316 31.19 5.65 -20.62
N ASP A 317 29.91 5.98 -20.83
CA ASP A 317 29.44 7.37 -20.86
C ASP A 317 29.54 8.05 -19.47
N ALA A 318 29.34 7.31 -18.37
CA ALA A 318 29.53 7.81 -17.00
C ALA A 318 31.01 8.03 -16.64
N LEU A 319 31.92 7.22 -17.19
CA LEU A 319 33.38 7.37 -17.01
C LEU A 319 33.99 8.43 -17.94
N HIS A 320 33.40 8.68 -19.12
CA HIS A 320 33.87 9.69 -20.08
C HIS A 320 33.23 11.08 -19.90
N GLY A 321 32.18 11.20 -19.09
CA GLY A 321 31.50 12.47 -18.79
C GLY A 321 32.19 13.38 -17.76
N GLN A 322 33.24 12.93 -17.07
CA GLN A 322 34.03 13.77 -16.15
C GLN A 322 35.28 14.35 -16.86
N GLY A 323 35.08 15.23 -17.83
CA GLY A 323 36.21 15.74 -18.60
C GLY A 323 35.93 16.97 -19.44
N SER A 324 35.14 17.94 -18.96
CA SER A 324 35.06 19.26 -19.59
C SER A 324 34.53 20.33 -18.63
N SER A 325 35.44 20.95 -17.88
CA SER A 325 35.19 22.25 -17.25
C SER A 325 35.14 23.35 -18.32
N PRO A 326 34.14 24.25 -18.34
CA PRO A 326 34.24 25.50 -19.07
C PRO A 326 34.93 26.56 -18.21
N SER A 327 36.07 27.04 -18.72
CA SER A 327 36.87 28.13 -18.15
C SER A 327 36.12 29.46 -18.02
N ARG A 328 36.39 30.15 -16.91
CA ARG A 328 36.12 31.58 -16.67
C ARG A 328 36.68 32.48 -17.77
N ARG A 329 35.90 33.51 -18.15
CA ARG A 329 36.25 34.93 -18.36
C ARG A 329 34.99 35.65 -18.88
N THR A 330 34.60 36.88 -18.58
CA THR A 330 34.92 37.98 -17.65
C THR A 330 33.93 39.09 -18.05
N ASN A 331 33.44 39.88 -17.07
CA ASN A 331 32.97 41.27 -17.21
C ASN A 331 31.71 41.52 -18.08
N GLU A 332 30.82 42.49 -17.87
CA GLU A 332 30.64 43.62 -16.94
C GLU A 332 29.28 44.27 -17.27
N PHE A 333 28.64 44.88 -16.27
CA PHE A 333 27.65 45.98 -16.32
C PHE A 333 26.35 45.90 -17.17
N GLY A 334 25.22 46.22 -16.52
CA GLY A 334 24.00 46.64 -17.21
C GLY A 334 22.73 46.53 -16.37
N GLU A 335 22.39 47.60 -15.64
CA GLU A 335 21.29 47.76 -14.70
C GLU A 335 19.87 47.49 -15.25
N LEU A 336 18.98 47.01 -14.38
CA LEU A 336 17.51 47.15 -14.50
C LEU A 336 17.01 48.00 -13.33
N PRO A 337 16.17 49.04 -13.54
CA PRO A 337 15.62 49.79 -12.42
C PRO A 337 14.43 49.06 -11.78
N ARG A 338 14.43 49.10 -10.45
CA ARG A 338 13.32 48.73 -9.58
C ARG A 338 12.23 49.79 -9.68
N ASN A 339 10.99 49.35 -9.83
CA ASN A 339 9.82 50.18 -9.62
C ASN A 339 9.46 50.14 -8.12
N THR A 340 9.66 51.24 -7.41
CA THR A 340 9.23 51.46 -6.03
C THR A 340 7.86 52.12 -6.03
N GLY A 341 6.91 51.56 -5.29
CA GLY A 341 5.68 52.27 -4.95
C GLY A 341 5.94 53.41 -3.96
N LEU A 342 5.18 54.50 -4.08
CA LEU A 342 4.39 55.14 -3.01
C LEU A 342 3.86 56.50 -3.48
N SER A 343 2.54 56.59 -3.64
CA SER A 343 1.66 57.56 -2.97
C SER A 343 0.23 57.06 -3.04
#